data_AF-D0KTJ5-F1
#
_entry.id   AF-D0KTJ5-F1
#
_cell.length_a   1.000
_cell.length_b   1.000
_cell.length_c   1.000
_cell.angle_alpha   90.00
_cell.angle_beta   90.00
_cell.angle_gamma   90.00
#
_symmetry.space_group_name_H-M   'P 1'
#
loop_
_entity.id
_entity.type
_entity.pdbx_description
1 polymer ?
#
loop_
_entity_poly.entity_id
_entity_poly.type
_entity_poly.pdbx_seq_one_letter_code
_entity_poly.pdbx_strand_id
1 'polypeptide(L)'
;MMCERCNKRNAINVVGGRRLCEICSKDEITKRIKRELYPRKIIVYKDKILFAYPSYLSFIREILKNIINKIYAKFNLQYYEITLEPQHSILDDMWNLIVKSKRFSEENGISKIFLPFTADFLMAYLIYSITNQDYTYIKMIGLEYNVNNISFLIPFYNTSLYELQGFFTNESNNIFETKDEIFNEILAWERDTLKENYELFHAFHNSKKLFETKEKEYRCEGCGGVINSPVKYCARCSLIYSSPPY
;
A
#
# COMPACT_ATOMS: atom_id res chain seq x y z
N MET A 1 25.17 -18.51 1.40
CA MET A 1 25.51 -18.05 2.77
C MET A 1 24.41 -18.51 3.72
N MET A 2 24.72 -18.75 5.00
CA MET A 2 23.77 -19.23 6.00
C MET A 2 22.89 -18.10 6.56
N CYS A 3 21.69 -18.44 7.04
CA CYS A 3 20.79 -17.52 7.74
C CYS A 3 21.43 -17.00 9.03
N GLU A 4 21.56 -15.69 9.16
CA GLU A 4 22.18 -15.01 10.30
C GLU A 4 21.36 -15.13 11.60
N ARG A 5 20.06 -15.42 11.50
CA ARG A 5 19.18 -15.55 12.67
C ARG A 5 19.14 -16.96 13.26
N CYS A 6 19.10 -18.00 12.43
CA CYS A 6 18.94 -19.37 12.92
C CYS A 6 20.17 -20.25 12.71
N ASN A 7 21.09 -19.88 11.81
CA ASN A 7 22.26 -20.65 11.41
C ASN A 7 21.97 -22.12 11.01
N LYS A 8 20.74 -22.40 10.56
CA LYS A 8 20.27 -23.77 10.22
C LYS A 8 19.98 -23.98 8.74
N ARG A 9 19.77 -22.92 7.99
CA ARG A 9 19.27 -22.95 6.60
C ARG A 9 19.98 -21.89 5.78
N ASN A 10 20.04 -22.08 4.46
CA ASN A 10 20.54 -21.07 3.54
C ASN A 10 19.69 -19.80 3.62
N ALA A 11 20.35 -18.64 3.59
CA ALA A 11 19.68 -17.37 3.43
C ALA A 11 19.15 -17.25 1.99
N ILE A 12 17.96 -16.67 1.84
CA ILE A 12 17.31 -16.47 0.53
C ILE A 12 17.19 -14.99 0.18
N ASN A 13 17.09 -14.12 1.18
CA ASN A 13 16.95 -12.68 1.00
C ASN A 13 17.50 -11.93 2.21
N VAL A 14 17.50 -10.60 2.09
CA VAL A 14 17.91 -9.70 3.16
C VAL A 14 16.71 -8.91 3.64
N VAL A 15 16.49 -8.87 4.96
CA VAL A 15 15.36 -8.18 5.60
C VAL A 15 15.90 -7.35 6.76
N GLY A 16 15.75 -6.02 6.68
CA GLY A 16 16.28 -5.06 7.66
C GLY A 16 17.75 -5.32 8.03
N GLY A 17 18.64 -5.33 7.04
CA GLY A 17 20.09 -5.51 7.25
C GLY A 17 20.56 -6.95 7.39
N ARG A 18 19.65 -7.94 7.55
CA ARG A 18 20.02 -9.32 7.92
C ARG A 18 19.71 -10.34 6.84
N ARG A 19 20.66 -11.23 6.56
CA ARG A 19 20.48 -12.35 5.61
C ARG A 19 19.68 -13.46 6.27
N LEU A 20 18.44 -13.68 5.82
CA LEU A 20 17.50 -14.59 6.45
C LEU A 20 17.11 -15.75 5.53
N CYS A 21 16.86 -16.92 6.13
CA CYS A 21 16.14 -18.00 5.44
C CYS A 21 14.64 -17.69 5.41
N GLU A 22 13.92 -18.38 4.52
CA GLU A 22 12.47 -18.24 4.30
C GLU A 22 11.63 -18.14 5.58
N ILE A 23 11.86 -19.04 6.53
CA ILE A 23 11.08 -19.05 7.78
C ILE A 23 11.41 -17.84 8.65
N CYS A 24 12.68 -17.43 8.71
CA CYS A 24 13.11 -16.29 9.51
C CYS A 24 12.66 -14.97 8.90
N SER A 25 12.68 -14.85 7.57
CA SER A 25 12.18 -13.66 6.86
C SER A 25 10.67 -13.50 7.04
N LYS A 26 9.88 -14.56 6.88
CA LYS A 26 8.43 -14.56 7.16
C LYS A 26 8.12 -14.08 8.58
N ASP A 27 8.85 -14.61 9.56
CA ASP A 27 8.66 -14.24 10.98
C ASP A 27 9.05 -12.78 11.24
N GLU A 28 10.15 -12.30 10.66
CA GLU A 28 10.62 -10.91 10.85
C GLU A 28 9.61 -9.90 10.29
N ILE A 29 9.12 -10.12 9.06
CA ILE A 29 8.10 -9.27 8.42
C ILE A 29 6.79 -9.30 9.22
N THR A 30 6.33 -10.49 9.63
CA THR A 30 5.12 -10.63 10.47
C THR A 30 5.26 -9.83 11.76
N LYS A 31 6.43 -9.89 12.41
CA LYS A 31 6.71 -9.14 13.65
C LYS A 31 6.81 -7.63 13.42
N ARG A 32 7.35 -7.19 12.27
CA ARG A 32 7.41 -5.77 11.89
C ARG A 32 5.99 -5.19 11.79
N ILE A 33 5.13 -5.84 11.00
CA ILE A 33 3.73 -5.41 10.83
C ILE A 33 2.97 -5.45 12.16
N LYS A 34 3.18 -6.50 12.96
CA LYS A 34 2.57 -6.56 14.31
C LYS A 34 3.02 -5.39 15.19
N ARG A 35 4.30 -5.02 15.18
CA ARG A 35 4.84 -3.90 15.97
C ARG A 35 4.21 -2.56 15.57
N GLU A 36 3.80 -2.40 14.33
CA GLU A 36 3.15 -1.18 13.86
C GLU A 36 1.65 -1.15 14.15
N LEU A 37 0.94 -2.24 13.87
CA LEU A 37 -0.52 -2.28 13.98
C LEU A 37 -1.04 -2.47 15.40
N TYR A 38 -0.40 -3.35 16.19
CA TYR A 38 -0.93 -3.82 17.47
C TYR A 38 -0.93 -2.72 18.55
N PRO A 39 0.16 -1.96 18.77
CA PRO A 39 0.18 -0.90 19.79
C PRO A 39 -0.82 0.22 19.52
N ARG A 40 -1.11 0.49 18.23
CA ARG A 40 -2.05 1.50 17.79
C ARG A 40 -3.52 1.08 17.92
N LYS A 41 -3.78 -0.19 18.27
CA LYS A 41 -5.13 -0.77 18.35
C LYS A 41 -5.97 -0.52 17.08
N ILE A 42 -5.30 -0.53 15.92
CA ILE A 42 -5.94 -0.28 14.62
C ILE A 42 -7.03 -1.31 14.35
N ILE A 43 -6.76 -2.58 14.66
CA ILE A 43 -7.74 -3.67 14.58
C ILE A 43 -8.23 -4.03 15.98
N VAL A 44 -9.54 -4.19 16.13
CA VAL A 44 -10.24 -4.62 17.34
C VAL A 44 -11.06 -5.89 17.07
N TYR A 45 -11.54 -6.51 18.14
CA TYR A 45 -12.35 -7.72 18.06
C TYR A 45 -13.64 -7.46 17.27
N LYS A 46 -14.02 -8.39 16.38
CA LYS A 46 -15.21 -8.29 15.50
C LYS A 46 -15.17 -7.18 14.44
N ASP A 47 -13.99 -6.63 14.14
CA ASP A 47 -13.86 -5.72 13.00
C ASP A 47 -14.26 -6.36 11.67
N LYS A 48 -14.88 -5.54 10.82
CA LYS A 48 -14.97 -5.78 9.38
C LYS A 48 -13.77 -5.11 8.71
N ILE A 49 -13.10 -5.86 7.83
CA ILE A 49 -11.92 -5.40 7.10
C ILE A 49 -12.16 -5.60 5.61
N LEU A 50 -11.93 -4.56 4.83
CA LEU A 50 -11.94 -4.65 3.37
C LEU A 50 -10.50 -4.72 2.86
N PHE A 51 -10.17 -5.70 2.02
CA PHE A 51 -8.99 -5.64 1.17
C PHE A 51 -9.38 -5.07 -0.19
N ALA A 52 -8.81 -3.92 -0.55
CA ALA A 52 -9.06 -3.29 -1.84
C ALA A 52 -7.75 -3.23 -2.63
N TYR A 53 -7.77 -3.70 -3.88
CA TYR A 53 -6.55 -3.79 -4.67
C TYR A 53 -6.84 -3.86 -6.18
N PRO A 54 -5.94 -3.29 -7.01
CA PRO A 54 -5.93 -3.57 -8.44
C PRO A 54 -5.47 -5.03 -8.70
N SER A 55 -5.94 -5.64 -9.79
CA SER A 55 -5.72 -7.08 -10.06
C SER A 55 -4.23 -7.47 -10.12
N TYR A 56 -3.35 -6.57 -10.57
CA TYR A 56 -1.90 -6.79 -10.59
C TYR A 56 -1.25 -6.89 -9.19
N LEU A 57 -1.93 -6.52 -8.10
CA LEU A 57 -1.46 -6.70 -6.72
C LEU A 57 -2.14 -7.86 -5.98
N SER A 58 -2.87 -8.72 -6.68
CA SER A 58 -3.60 -9.85 -6.09
C SER A 58 -2.72 -10.76 -5.22
N PHE A 59 -1.52 -11.09 -5.68
CA PHE A 59 -0.58 -11.94 -4.94
C PHE A 59 -0.05 -11.25 -3.66
N ILE A 60 0.22 -9.94 -3.70
CA ILE A 60 0.63 -9.18 -2.50
C ILE A 60 -0.53 -9.11 -1.50
N ARG A 61 -1.77 -8.97 -1.98
CA ARG A 61 -2.95 -9.02 -1.12
C ARG A 61 -3.08 -10.36 -0.41
N GLU A 62 -2.86 -11.48 -1.08
CA GLU A 62 -2.88 -12.80 -0.44
C GLU A 62 -1.85 -12.91 0.68
N ILE A 63 -0.63 -12.42 0.44
CA ILE A 63 0.43 -12.37 1.47
C ILE A 63 -0.03 -11.51 2.65
N LEU A 64 -0.55 -10.32 2.37
CA LEU A 64 -1.03 -9.39 3.40
C LEU A 64 -2.13 -10.03 4.24
N LYS A 65 -3.17 -10.59 3.60
CA LYS A 65 -4.28 -11.27 4.28
C LYS A 65 -3.80 -12.40 5.17
N ASN A 66 -2.84 -13.20 4.71
CA ASN A 66 -2.25 -14.28 5.49
C ASN A 66 -1.49 -13.75 6.72
N ILE A 67 -0.74 -12.66 6.58
CA ILE A 67 -0.06 -12.02 7.71
C ILE A 67 -1.07 -11.47 8.72
N ILE A 68 -2.11 -10.77 8.26
CA ILE A 68 -3.16 -10.21 9.14
C ILE A 68 -3.89 -11.34 9.89
N ASN A 69 -4.28 -12.41 9.19
CA ASN A 69 -4.87 -13.60 9.80
C ASN A 69 -3.96 -14.21 10.88
N LYS A 70 -2.65 -14.29 10.62
CA LYS A 70 -1.69 -14.83 11.58
C LYS A 70 -1.53 -13.94 12.81
N ILE A 71 -1.45 -12.61 12.63
CA ILE A 71 -1.29 -11.66 13.74
C ILE A 71 -2.54 -11.64 14.63
N TYR A 72 -3.72 -11.70 14.00
CA TYR A 72 -5.02 -11.55 14.66
C TYR A 72 -5.82 -12.86 14.73
N ALA A 73 -5.14 -14.01 14.78
CA ALA A 73 -5.80 -15.33 14.78
C ALA A 73 -6.83 -15.54 15.91
N LYS A 74 -6.72 -14.77 17.00
CA LYS A 74 -7.68 -14.80 18.13
C LYS A 74 -8.88 -13.86 17.95
N PHE A 75 -8.91 -13.06 16.90
CA PHE A 75 -9.93 -12.06 16.66
C PHE A 75 -10.96 -12.64 15.68
N ASN A 76 -12.24 -12.39 15.95
CA ASN A 76 -13.32 -12.81 15.05
C ASN A 76 -13.50 -11.80 13.92
N LEU A 77 -12.52 -11.68 13.03
CA LEU A 77 -12.52 -10.69 11.94
C LEU A 77 -13.41 -11.15 10.78
N GLN A 78 -14.14 -10.21 10.17
CA GLN A 78 -14.87 -10.44 8.94
C GLN A 78 -14.14 -9.77 7.77
N TYR A 79 -13.84 -10.54 6.73
CA TYR A 79 -13.09 -10.05 5.57
C TYR A 79 -13.99 -9.85 4.36
N TYR A 80 -13.76 -8.75 3.67
CA TYR A 80 -14.35 -8.40 2.39
C TYR A 80 -13.23 -8.11 1.40
N GLU A 81 -13.50 -8.27 0.11
CA GLU A 81 -12.51 -8.04 -0.94
C GLU A 81 -13.14 -7.32 -2.12
N ILE A 82 -12.39 -6.36 -2.68
CA ILE A 82 -12.71 -5.72 -3.95
C ILE A 82 -11.46 -5.78 -4.81
N THR A 83 -11.58 -6.43 -5.96
CA THR A 83 -10.57 -6.39 -7.02
C THR A 83 -10.98 -5.36 -8.06
N LEU A 84 -10.04 -4.55 -8.52
CA LEU A 84 -10.26 -3.54 -9.53
C LEU A 84 -9.49 -3.86 -10.80
N GLU A 85 -10.14 -3.62 -11.94
CA GLU A 85 -9.48 -3.72 -13.23
C GLU A 85 -8.50 -2.56 -13.44
N PRO A 86 -7.24 -2.83 -13.84
CA PRO A 86 -6.24 -1.81 -14.07
C PRO A 86 -6.65 -0.85 -15.18
N GLN A 87 -6.37 0.43 -14.94
CA GLN A 87 -6.50 1.55 -15.86
C GLN A 87 -5.15 1.87 -16.49
N HIS A 88 -5.15 2.63 -17.59
CA HIS A 88 -3.92 3.03 -18.29
C HIS A 88 -3.11 4.13 -17.57
N SER A 89 -3.62 4.65 -16.44
CA SER A 89 -2.91 5.61 -15.60
C SER A 89 -2.92 5.15 -14.16
N ILE A 90 -1.75 5.20 -13.50
CA ILE A 90 -1.66 4.89 -12.07
C ILE A 90 -2.49 5.85 -11.23
N LEU A 91 -2.64 7.11 -11.64
CA LEU A 91 -3.48 8.09 -10.95
C LEU A 91 -4.96 7.72 -11.01
N ASP A 92 -5.40 7.11 -12.11
CA ASP A 92 -6.77 6.61 -12.26
C ASP A 92 -6.99 5.34 -11.45
N ASP A 93 -6.02 4.42 -11.44
CA ASP A 93 -6.03 3.27 -10.53
C ASP A 93 -6.19 3.70 -9.08
N MET A 94 -5.35 4.65 -8.65
CA MET A 94 -5.37 5.21 -7.31
C MET A 94 -6.72 5.83 -6.95
N TRP A 95 -7.26 6.68 -7.82
CA TRP A 95 -8.55 7.33 -7.60
C TRP A 95 -9.70 6.32 -7.59
N ASN A 96 -9.74 5.41 -8.56
CA ASN A 96 -10.78 4.39 -8.71
C ASN A 96 -10.80 3.44 -7.51
N LEU A 97 -9.61 3.03 -7.05
CA LEU A 97 -9.44 2.23 -5.84
C LEU A 97 -10.02 2.93 -4.62
N ILE A 98 -9.64 4.18 -4.36
CA ILE A 98 -10.11 4.93 -3.19
C ILE A 98 -11.63 5.14 -3.25
N VAL A 99 -12.16 5.62 -4.38
CA VAL A 99 -13.59 5.97 -4.50
C VAL A 99 -14.48 4.72 -4.40
N LYS A 100 -14.14 3.64 -5.12
CA LYS A 100 -14.97 2.42 -5.11
C LYS A 100 -14.89 1.69 -3.77
N SER A 101 -13.70 1.61 -3.18
CA SER A 101 -13.54 0.97 -1.87
C SER A 101 -14.22 1.79 -0.77
N LYS A 102 -14.12 3.11 -0.79
CA LYS A 102 -14.87 4.01 0.10
C LYS A 102 -16.38 3.77 0.00
N ARG A 103 -16.93 3.79 -1.22
CA ARG A 103 -18.37 3.58 -1.44
C ARG A 103 -18.83 2.24 -0.88
N PHE A 104 -18.13 1.15 -1.19
CA PHE A 104 -18.43 -0.15 -0.64
C PHE A 104 -18.33 -0.17 0.89
N SER A 105 -17.32 0.49 1.43
CA SER A 105 -17.09 0.60 2.88
C SER A 105 -18.26 1.30 3.58
N GLU A 106 -18.75 2.41 3.02
CA GLU A 106 -19.91 3.15 3.52
C GLU A 106 -21.19 2.31 3.46
N GLU A 107 -21.44 1.62 2.35
CA GLU A 107 -22.61 0.75 2.15
C GLU A 107 -22.62 -0.46 3.12
N ASN A 108 -21.45 -0.94 3.56
CA ASN A 108 -21.33 -2.16 4.38
C ASN A 108 -20.95 -1.90 5.85
N GLY A 109 -20.81 -0.63 6.25
CA GLY A 109 -20.39 -0.24 7.60
C GLY A 109 -18.98 -0.71 7.95
N ILE A 110 -18.06 -0.61 7.00
CA ILE A 110 -16.63 -0.95 7.15
C ILE A 110 -15.87 0.38 7.35
N SER A 111 -14.90 0.42 8.25
CA SER A 111 -14.07 1.62 8.49
C SER A 111 -12.59 1.40 8.21
N LYS A 112 -12.18 0.16 7.90
CA LYS A 112 -10.78 -0.25 7.75
C LYS A 112 -10.59 -0.92 6.40
N ILE A 113 -9.76 -0.31 5.56
CA ILE A 113 -9.44 -0.78 4.22
C ILE A 113 -7.94 -1.06 4.17
N PHE A 114 -7.54 -2.30 3.89
CA PHE A 114 -6.15 -2.69 3.71
C PHE A 114 -5.79 -2.64 2.23
N LEU A 115 -4.71 -1.91 1.93
CA LEU A 115 -4.15 -1.78 0.60
C LEU A 115 -2.80 -2.53 0.54
N PRO A 116 -2.59 -3.40 -0.47
CA PRO A 116 -1.37 -4.18 -0.60
C PRO A 116 -0.23 -3.41 -1.30
N PHE A 117 -0.09 -2.11 -1.04
CA PHE A 117 1.02 -1.34 -1.62
C PHE A 117 2.33 -1.60 -0.88
N THR A 118 3.35 -2.03 -1.63
CA THR A 118 4.71 -2.22 -1.12
C THR A 118 5.49 -0.90 -1.09
N ALA A 119 6.66 -0.92 -0.48
CA ALA A 119 7.59 0.20 -0.54
C ALA A 119 7.96 0.56 -1.99
N ASP A 120 8.13 -0.43 -2.87
CA ASP A 120 8.42 -0.24 -4.30
C ASP A 120 7.27 0.50 -4.98
N PHE A 121 6.02 0.06 -4.78
CA PHE A 121 4.86 0.74 -5.36
C PHE A 121 4.77 2.21 -4.92
N LEU A 122 4.97 2.47 -3.63
CA LEU A 122 4.87 3.83 -3.09
C LEU A 122 6.06 4.72 -3.49
N MET A 123 7.26 4.14 -3.66
CA MET A 123 8.41 4.87 -4.18
C MET A 123 8.20 5.22 -5.66
N ALA A 124 7.72 4.26 -6.45
CA ALA A 124 7.43 4.49 -7.85
C ALA A 124 6.34 5.56 -8.00
N TYR A 125 5.33 5.53 -7.13
CA TYR A 125 4.30 6.56 -7.07
C TYR A 125 4.88 7.94 -6.73
N LEU A 126 5.81 8.04 -5.76
CA LEU A 126 6.47 9.30 -5.45
C LEU A 126 7.21 9.86 -6.68
N ILE A 127 8.00 9.04 -7.36
CA ILE A 127 8.75 9.45 -8.57
C ILE A 127 7.77 9.86 -9.67
N TYR A 128 6.76 9.05 -9.92
CA TYR A 128 5.73 9.32 -10.93
C TYR A 128 5.01 10.65 -10.65
N SER A 129 4.64 10.91 -9.39
CA SER A 129 4.02 12.17 -8.96
C SER A 129 4.92 13.37 -9.20
N ILE A 130 6.22 13.25 -8.95
CA ILE A 130 7.20 14.31 -9.23
C ILE A 130 7.30 14.57 -10.73
N THR A 131 7.44 13.51 -11.54
CA THR A 131 7.57 13.60 -12.99
C THR A 131 6.35 14.26 -13.64
N ASN A 132 5.15 13.93 -13.16
CA ASN A 132 3.89 14.46 -13.70
C ASN A 132 3.39 15.72 -13.00
N GLN A 133 4.09 16.18 -11.95
CA GLN A 133 3.65 17.28 -11.07
C GLN A 133 2.23 17.09 -10.49
N ASP A 134 1.83 15.84 -10.28
CA ASP A 134 0.55 15.47 -9.68
C ASP A 134 0.77 14.78 -8.33
N TYR A 135 0.55 15.54 -7.26
CA TYR A 135 0.75 15.11 -5.87
C TYR A 135 -0.56 14.70 -5.18
N THR A 136 -1.63 14.42 -5.94
CA THR A 136 -2.98 14.21 -5.41
C THR A 136 -3.03 13.23 -4.24
N TYR A 137 -2.30 12.10 -4.30
CA TYR A 137 -2.28 11.09 -3.24
C TYR A 137 -0.95 10.98 -2.50
N ILE A 138 -0.12 12.04 -2.51
CA ILE A 138 1.20 12.00 -1.86
C ILE A 138 1.13 11.66 -0.37
N LYS A 139 0.04 12.07 0.30
CA LYS A 139 -0.23 11.80 1.72
C LYS A 139 -0.43 10.32 2.03
N MET A 140 -0.72 9.52 1.02
CA MET A 140 -0.92 8.08 1.15
C MET A 140 0.40 7.33 1.37
N ILE A 141 1.55 7.95 1.09
CA ILE A 141 2.87 7.36 1.37
C ILE A 141 3.07 7.25 2.89
N GLY A 142 2.78 6.08 3.45
CA GLY A 142 2.87 5.80 4.89
C GLY A 142 1.96 4.66 5.31
N LEU A 143 1.92 4.38 6.61
CA LEU A 143 1.10 3.29 7.16
C LEU A 143 -0.41 3.53 7.00
N GLU A 144 -0.85 4.77 7.08
CA GLU A 144 -2.27 5.12 7.21
C GLU A 144 -2.60 6.40 6.43
N TYR A 145 -3.73 6.36 5.74
CA TYR A 145 -4.32 7.46 5.01
C TYR A 145 -5.81 7.52 5.33
N ASN A 146 -6.29 8.66 5.83
CA ASN A 146 -7.67 8.82 6.27
C ASN A 146 -8.48 9.65 5.27
N VAL A 147 -9.65 9.13 4.91
CA VAL A 147 -10.68 9.85 4.14
C VAL A 147 -11.96 9.80 4.95
N ASN A 148 -12.36 10.95 5.51
CA ASN A 148 -13.47 11.05 6.46
C ASN A 148 -13.26 10.07 7.64
N ASN A 149 -14.20 9.15 7.88
CA ASN A 149 -14.14 8.15 8.96
C ASN A 149 -13.55 6.80 8.52
N ILE A 150 -12.96 6.71 7.33
CA ILE A 150 -12.40 5.48 6.77
C ILE A 150 -10.88 5.57 6.75
N SER A 151 -10.25 4.57 7.35
CA SER A 151 -8.80 4.41 7.40
C SER A 151 -8.33 3.43 6.34
N PHE A 152 -7.52 3.93 5.40
CA PHE A 152 -6.77 3.15 4.44
C PHE A 152 -5.41 2.81 5.05
N LEU A 153 -5.16 1.52 5.23
CA LEU A 153 -4.00 0.97 5.91
C LEU A 153 -3.08 0.31 4.88
N ILE A 154 -1.80 0.63 4.92
CA ILE A 154 -0.79 0.13 3.99
C ILE A 154 0.34 -0.52 4.79
N PRO A 155 0.18 -1.77 5.26
CA PRO A 155 1.16 -2.37 6.16
C PRO A 155 2.52 -2.68 5.54
N PHE A 156 2.61 -2.68 4.21
CA PHE A 156 3.88 -2.85 3.50
C PHE A 156 4.50 -1.52 3.04
N TYR A 157 4.08 -0.38 3.59
CA TYR A 157 4.59 0.94 3.15
C TYR A 157 6.12 1.10 3.27
N ASN A 158 6.75 0.30 4.13
CA ASN A 158 8.20 0.21 4.35
C ASN A 158 8.74 -1.20 4.11
N THR A 159 8.04 -2.04 3.34
CA THR A 159 8.47 -3.41 3.05
C THR A 159 8.49 -3.59 1.54
N SER A 160 9.67 -3.88 0.99
CA SER A 160 9.83 -4.04 -0.46
C SER A 160 9.44 -5.45 -0.94
N LEU A 161 9.18 -5.59 -2.24
CA LEU A 161 8.99 -6.89 -2.89
C LEU A 161 10.18 -7.83 -2.65
N TYR A 162 11.39 -7.27 -2.63
CA TYR A 162 12.60 -8.03 -2.33
C TYR A 162 12.56 -8.65 -0.92
N GLU A 163 12.11 -7.89 0.08
CA GLU A 163 11.95 -8.41 1.45
C GLU A 163 10.82 -9.47 1.54
N LEU A 164 9.82 -9.38 0.67
CA LEU A 164 8.70 -10.33 0.60
C LEU A 164 9.05 -11.64 -0.12
N GLN A 165 10.27 -11.81 -0.65
CA GLN A 165 10.68 -13.02 -1.37
C GLN A 165 10.48 -14.32 -0.59
N GLY A 166 10.58 -14.30 0.73
CA GLY A 166 10.28 -15.47 1.54
C GLY A 166 8.84 -15.96 1.40
N PHE A 167 7.88 -15.10 1.06
CA PHE A 167 6.48 -15.46 0.89
C PHE A 167 6.12 -15.98 -0.50
N PHE A 168 6.97 -15.78 -1.50
CA PHE A 168 6.68 -16.20 -2.87
C PHE A 168 6.98 -17.69 -3.05
N THR A 169 6.02 -18.41 -3.63
CA THR A 169 6.15 -19.83 -3.96
C THR A 169 6.67 -20.06 -5.39
N ASN A 170 6.48 -19.09 -6.29
CA ASN A 170 6.91 -19.12 -7.69
C ASN A 170 7.62 -17.79 -8.04
N GLU A 171 8.66 -17.83 -8.87
CA GLU A 171 9.41 -16.63 -9.30
C GLU A 171 8.54 -15.60 -10.03
N SER A 172 7.46 -16.02 -10.69
CA SER A 172 6.49 -15.15 -11.34
C SER A 172 5.72 -14.25 -10.37
N ASN A 173 5.74 -14.54 -9.07
CA ASN A 173 5.09 -13.72 -8.02
C ASN A 173 6.00 -12.61 -7.51
N ASN A 174 7.14 -12.34 -8.15
CA ASN A 174 8.11 -11.36 -7.66
C ASN A 174 7.95 -9.98 -8.33
N ILE A 175 7.05 -9.85 -9.30
CA ILE A 175 6.88 -8.67 -10.14
C ILE A 175 5.39 -8.42 -10.34
N PHE A 176 4.96 -7.17 -10.18
CA PHE A 176 3.67 -6.72 -10.70
C PHE A 176 3.91 -5.79 -11.89
N GLU A 177 2.97 -5.82 -12.83
CA GLU A 177 2.98 -4.99 -14.03
C GLU A 177 1.64 -4.25 -14.10
N THR A 178 1.71 -2.93 -14.25
CA THR A 178 0.53 -2.07 -14.43
C THR A 178 0.25 -1.89 -15.92
N LYS A 179 -0.84 -1.21 -16.28
CA LYS A 179 -1.06 -0.78 -17.68
C LYS A 179 -0.48 0.60 -17.99
N ASP A 180 0.21 1.23 -17.03
CA ASP A 180 0.89 2.50 -17.19
C ASP A 180 2.38 2.24 -17.48
N GLU A 181 2.78 2.47 -18.73
CA GLU A 181 4.13 2.16 -19.21
C GLU A 181 5.20 2.97 -18.46
N ILE A 182 4.94 4.26 -18.20
CA ILE A 182 5.87 5.12 -17.46
C ILE A 182 6.02 4.61 -16.03
N PHE A 183 4.93 4.19 -15.39
CA PHE A 183 5.00 3.61 -14.06
C PHE A 183 5.80 2.30 -14.03
N ASN A 184 5.63 1.45 -15.06
CA ASN A 184 6.41 0.21 -15.20
C ASN A 184 7.90 0.47 -15.44
N GLU A 185 8.25 1.50 -16.22
CA GLU A 185 9.64 1.94 -16.42
C GLU A 185 10.27 2.39 -15.11
N ILE A 186 9.55 3.18 -14.30
CA ILE A 186 10.01 3.58 -12.97
C ILE A 186 10.25 2.35 -12.11
N LEU A 187 9.30 1.42 -12.02
CA LEU A 187 9.47 0.18 -11.23
C LEU A 187 10.65 -0.67 -11.69
N ALA A 188 10.91 -0.74 -13.00
CA ALA A 188 12.10 -1.42 -13.53
C ALA A 188 13.38 -0.69 -13.11
N TRP A 189 13.44 0.62 -13.29
CA TRP A 189 14.57 1.46 -12.89
C TRP A 189 14.87 1.35 -11.38
N GLU A 190 13.83 1.36 -10.53
CA GLU A 190 13.98 1.21 -9.08
C GLU A 190 14.62 -0.13 -8.72
N ARG A 191 14.14 -1.22 -9.31
CA ARG A 191 14.64 -2.57 -9.04
C ARG A 191 16.10 -2.70 -9.46
N ASP A 192 16.46 -2.18 -10.62
CA ASP A 192 17.83 -2.26 -11.13
C ASP A 192 18.78 -1.38 -10.31
N THR A 193 18.36 -0.16 -9.98
CA THR A 193 19.19 0.83 -9.26
C THR A 193 19.35 0.48 -7.77
N LEU A 194 18.30 -0.04 -7.13
CA LEU A 194 18.28 -0.29 -5.69
C LEU A 194 18.57 -1.73 -5.30
N LYS A 195 18.88 -2.62 -6.26
CA LYS A 195 19.17 -4.03 -6.00
C LYS A 195 20.21 -4.25 -4.90
N GLU A 196 21.23 -3.40 -4.86
CA GLU A 196 22.32 -3.48 -3.87
C GLU A 196 22.09 -2.59 -2.64
N ASN A 197 21.11 -1.68 -2.70
CA ASN A 197 20.84 -0.64 -1.70
C ASN A 197 19.38 -0.70 -1.22
N TYR A 198 18.85 -1.90 -0.96
CA TYR A 198 17.46 -2.13 -0.56
C TYR A 198 17.06 -1.38 0.73
N GLU A 199 18.02 -0.97 1.56
CA GLU A 199 17.79 -0.14 2.74
C GLU A 199 17.17 1.23 2.39
N LEU A 200 17.35 1.72 1.15
CA LEU A 200 16.75 2.98 0.70
C LEU A 200 15.21 2.92 0.64
N PHE A 201 14.62 1.73 0.49
CA PHE A 201 13.16 1.54 0.63
C PHE A 201 12.64 1.82 2.04
N HIS A 202 13.52 1.85 3.05
CA HIS A 202 13.14 2.26 4.41
C HIS A 202 13.22 3.77 4.63
N ALA A 203 13.86 4.53 3.72
CA ALA A 203 14.13 5.96 3.92
C ALA A 203 13.28 6.91 3.04
N PHE A 204 12.83 6.44 1.85
CA PHE A 204 12.21 7.31 0.83
C PHE A 204 10.97 8.06 1.32
N HIS A 205 10.21 7.49 2.26
CA HIS A 205 8.98 8.09 2.77
C HIS A 205 9.22 9.46 3.43
N ASN A 206 10.45 9.76 3.89
CA ASN A 206 10.80 11.09 4.41
C ASN A 206 10.80 12.16 3.31
N SER A 207 11.07 11.78 2.06
CA SER A 207 11.07 12.69 0.90
C SER A 207 9.70 13.26 0.61
N LYS A 208 8.61 12.58 1.01
CA LYS A 208 7.25 13.10 0.81
C LYS A 208 7.06 14.48 1.44
N LYS A 209 7.74 14.77 2.56
CA LYS A 209 7.68 16.06 3.28
C LYS A 209 8.10 17.26 2.43
N LEU A 210 8.88 17.04 1.37
CA LEU A 210 9.28 18.09 0.42
C LEU A 210 8.09 18.57 -0.43
N PHE A 211 7.06 17.75 -0.55
CA PHE A 211 5.87 17.97 -1.38
C PHE A 211 4.60 18.21 -0.55
N GLU A 212 4.71 18.07 0.77
CA GLU A 212 3.68 18.52 1.70
C GLU A 212 3.80 20.04 1.82
N THR A 213 2.87 20.79 1.23
CA THR A 213 2.95 22.26 1.26
C THR A 213 2.63 22.76 2.67
N LYS A 214 3.34 23.81 3.11
CA LYS A 214 3.10 24.45 4.42
C LYS A 214 1.82 25.31 4.45
N GLU A 215 1.18 25.50 3.30
CA GLU A 215 -0.07 26.24 3.15
C GLU A 215 -1.28 25.35 3.51
N LYS A 216 -2.49 25.94 3.54
CA LYS A 216 -3.72 25.17 3.72
C LYS A 216 -3.88 24.20 2.54
N GLU A 217 -3.48 22.95 2.74
CA GLU A 217 -3.82 21.85 1.83
C GLU A 217 -5.32 21.60 1.90
N TYR A 218 -6.03 21.92 0.83
CA TYR A 218 -7.42 21.49 0.67
C TYR A 218 -7.45 20.01 0.28
N ARG A 219 -8.46 19.28 0.76
CA ARG A 219 -8.66 17.87 0.45
C ARG A 219 -10.05 17.64 -0.12
N CYS A 220 -10.12 16.82 -1.16
CA CYS A 220 -11.39 16.35 -1.70
C CYS A 220 -12.12 15.47 -0.68
N GLU A 221 -13.36 15.79 -0.30
CA GLU A 221 -14.15 14.94 0.63
C GLU A 221 -14.50 13.56 0.03
N GLY A 222 -14.45 13.44 -1.30
CA GLY A 222 -14.77 12.21 -2.02
C GLY A 222 -13.64 11.19 -2.06
N CYS A 223 -12.39 11.62 -2.22
CA CYS A 223 -11.22 10.73 -2.33
C CYS A 223 -10.06 11.07 -1.39
N GLY A 224 -10.18 12.12 -0.58
CA GLY A 224 -9.14 12.65 0.30
C GLY A 224 -7.96 13.31 -0.40
N GLY A 225 -7.91 13.26 -1.74
CA GLY A 225 -6.79 13.74 -2.53
C GLY A 225 -6.56 15.25 -2.34
N VAL A 226 -5.29 15.66 -2.38
CA VAL A 226 -4.88 17.06 -2.28
C VAL A 226 -5.40 17.84 -3.50
N ILE A 227 -5.97 19.01 -3.26
CA ILE A 227 -6.50 19.90 -4.31
C ILE A 227 -6.00 21.33 -4.08
N ASN A 228 -5.85 22.07 -5.18
CA ASN A 228 -5.26 23.42 -5.18
C ASN A 228 -6.28 24.55 -4.94
N SER A 229 -7.52 24.22 -4.57
CA SER A 229 -8.60 25.19 -4.37
C SER A 229 -9.56 24.77 -3.26
N PRO A 230 -10.25 25.73 -2.60
CA PRO A 230 -11.20 25.48 -1.51
C PRO A 230 -12.54 24.92 -2.02
N VAL A 231 -12.50 23.91 -2.89
CA VAL A 231 -13.70 23.22 -3.39
C VAL A 231 -13.92 21.93 -2.62
N LYS A 232 -15.18 21.51 -2.49
CA LYS A 232 -15.54 20.29 -1.74
C LYS A 232 -15.03 19.00 -2.40
N TYR A 233 -15.07 18.96 -3.73
CA TYR A 233 -14.70 17.79 -4.53
C TYR A 233 -13.70 18.17 -5.62
N CYS A 234 -12.72 17.29 -5.86
CA CYS A 234 -11.85 17.40 -7.02
C CYS A 234 -12.65 17.17 -8.32
N ALA A 235 -12.09 17.58 -9.47
CA ALA A 235 -12.75 17.47 -10.78
C ALA A 235 -13.28 16.05 -11.10
N ARG A 236 -12.56 15.00 -10.67
CA ARG A 236 -13.01 13.62 -10.86
C ARG A 236 -14.20 13.27 -9.96
N CYS A 237 -14.14 13.66 -8.69
CA CYS A 237 -15.21 13.37 -7.73
C CYS A 237 -16.46 14.21 -7.99
N SER A 238 -16.33 15.44 -8.50
CA SER A 238 -17.49 16.27 -8.82
C SER A 238 -18.39 15.62 -9.87
N LEU A 239 -17.85 14.87 -10.83
CA LEU A 239 -18.66 14.16 -11.83
C LEU A 239 -19.57 13.08 -11.21
N ILE A 240 -19.23 12.57 -10.02
CA ILE A 240 -20.00 11.55 -9.31
C ILE A 240 -20.98 12.21 -8.33
N TYR A 241 -20.48 13.17 -7.54
CA TYR A 241 -21.23 13.72 -6.40
C TYR A 241 -22.03 14.99 -6.72
N SER A 242 -21.88 15.58 -7.91
CA SER A 242 -22.63 16.79 -8.32
C SER A 242 -23.90 16.48 -9.13
N SER A 243 -24.15 15.20 -9.44
CA SER A 243 -25.38 14.78 -10.10
C SER A 243 -26.51 14.69 -9.06
N PRO A 244 -27.72 15.22 -9.32
CA PRO A 244 -28.85 15.07 -8.42
C PRO A 244 -29.15 13.57 -8.21
N PRO A 245 -29.65 13.15 -7.02
CA PRO A 245 -30.18 11.80 -6.88
C PRO A 245 -31.32 11.62 -7.88
N TYR A 246 -31.16 10.66 -8.80
CA TYR A 246 -32.23 10.19 -9.67
C TYR A 246 -33.32 9.49 -8.85
#